data_AF-A0A2I8AEE2-F1
#
_entry.id   AF-A0A2I8AEE2-F1
#
_cell.length_a   1.000
_cell.length_b   1.000
_cell.length_c   1.000
_cell.angle_alpha   90.00
_cell.angle_beta   90.00
_cell.angle_gamma   90.00
#
_symmetry.space_group_name_H-M   'P 1'
#
loop_
_entity.id
_entity.type
_entity.pdbx_description
1 polymer ?
#
loop_
_entity_poly.entity_id
_entity_poly.type
_entity_poly.pdbx_seq_one_letter_code
_entity_poly.pdbx_strand_id
1 'polypeptide(L)'
;MELQSVSLEIPQGCNLILGQTHFIKTVEDLYEIMVGISAQVQFGIAFCEASGDCLIRIASNDLSLQEIATRYAQSIGAGHSFLIVFRQAYPINFLNAIKQCPEVCTIYCATANPVQVILAETGQGRGILGIIDGFSPQGIETTEDVNARHNLLRHIGYKL
;
A
#
# COMPACT_ATOMS: atom_id res chain seq x y z
N MET A 1 -13.00 12.62 -19.86
CA MET A 1 -12.41 11.50 -19.10
C MET A 1 -11.04 11.24 -19.69
N GLU A 2 -10.00 11.26 -18.87
CA GLU A 2 -8.61 11.03 -19.27
C GLU A 2 -8.03 9.87 -18.46
N LEU A 3 -7.21 9.03 -19.09
CA LEU A 3 -6.49 7.97 -18.41
C LEU A 3 -5.04 8.37 -18.22
N GLN A 4 -4.52 8.20 -17.01
CA GLN A 4 -3.13 8.49 -16.66
C GLN A 4 -2.56 7.38 -15.78
N SER A 5 -1.23 7.30 -15.71
CA SER A 5 -0.53 6.38 -14.82
C SER A 5 0.43 7.14 -13.90
N VAL A 6 0.39 6.83 -12.61
CA VAL A 6 1.32 7.37 -11.61
C VAL A 6 2.26 6.26 -11.16
N SER A 7 3.56 6.49 -11.25
CA SER A 7 4.58 5.52 -10.80
C SER A 7 4.95 5.77 -9.34
N LEU A 8 4.98 4.70 -8.54
CA LEU A 8 5.37 4.71 -7.15
C LEU A 8 6.67 3.90 -7.00
N GLU A 9 7.78 4.59 -6.79
CA GLU A 9 9.08 3.96 -6.55
C GLU A 9 9.22 3.61 -5.08
N ILE A 10 9.15 2.31 -4.75
CA ILE A 10 9.26 1.89 -3.35
C ILE A 10 10.75 1.91 -2.95
N PRO A 11 11.15 2.66 -1.91
CA PRO A 11 12.54 2.67 -1.46
C PRO A 11 12.99 1.27 -1.05
N GLN A 12 14.29 1.02 -1.18
CA GLN A 12 14.87 -0.28 -0.81
C GLN A 12 14.52 -0.65 0.65
N GLY A 13 14.06 -1.89 0.84
CA GLY A 13 13.67 -2.41 2.16
C GLY A 13 12.32 -1.93 2.66
N CYS A 14 11.58 -1.14 1.88
CA CYS A 14 10.20 -0.75 2.18
C CYS A 14 9.20 -1.63 1.44
N ASN A 15 7.97 -1.63 1.96
CA ASN A 15 6.77 -2.17 1.36
C ASN A 15 5.71 -1.06 1.31
N LEU A 16 4.71 -1.26 0.47
CA LEU A 16 3.60 -0.33 0.27
C LEU A 16 2.27 -1.10 0.29
N ILE A 17 1.25 -0.53 0.93
CA ILE A 17 -0.15 -0.96 0.83
C ILE A 17 -0.96 0.23 0.32
N LEU A 18 -1.69 0.03 -0.77
CA LEU A 18 -2.62 1.01 -1.35
C LEU A 18 -4.04 0.42 -1.29
N GLY A 19 -4.99 1.20 -0.80
CA GLY A 19 -6.39 0.80 -0.72
C GLY A 19 -7.37 1.96 -0.85
N GLN A 20 -8.64 1.61 -0.79
CA GLN A 20 -9.77 2.53 -0.73
C GLN A 20 -10.42 2.40 0.65
N THR A 21 -10.79 3.52 1.25
CA THR A 21 -11.42 3.59 2.56
C THR A 21 -12.50 4.68 2.56
N HIS A 22 -13.03 5.05 3.71
CA HIS A 22 -13.87 6.22 3.91
C HIS A 22 -13.73 6.72 5.34
N PHE A 23 -14.22 7.93 5.63
CA PHE A 23 -14.31 8.50 6.98
C PHE A 23 -12.96 8.82 7.64
N ILE A 24 -12.89 9.95 8.34
CA ILE A 24 -11.63 10.54 8.85
C ILE A 24 -10.95 9.66 9.92
N LYS A 25 -11.72 8.84 10.63
CA LYS A 25 -11.23 7.87 11.62
C LYS A 25 -10.23 6.86 11.04
N THR A 26 -10.27 6.62 9.72
CA THR A 26 -9.28 5.80 8.97
C THR A 26 -7.85 6.04 9.43
N VAL A 27 -7.46 7.31 9.62
CA VAL A 27 -6.05 7.68 9.87
C VAL A 27 -5.57 7.12 11.21
N GLU A 28 -6.37 7.29 12.26
CA GLU A 28 -6.04 6.80 13.60
C GLU A 28 -6.17 5.28 13.67
N ASP A 29 -7.19 4.69 13.06
CA ASP A 29 -7.40 3.23 13.11
C ASP A 29 -6.33 2.45 12.36
N LEU A 30 -5.90 2.94 11.19
CA LEU A 30 -4.77 2.35 10.48
C LEU A 30 -3.47 2.54 11.28
N TYR A 31 -3.27 3.69 11.93
CA TYR A 31 -2.11 3.90 12.80
C TYR A 31 -2.09 2.90 13.96
N GLU A 32 -3.22 2.72 14.65
CA GLU A 32 -3.39 1.78 15.76
C GLU A 32 -3.12 0.34 15.33
N ILE A 33 -3.61 -0.07 14.16
CA ILE A 33 -3.32 -1.39 13.57
C ILE A 33 -1.80 -1.58 13.38
N MET A 34 -1.12 -0.59 12.81
CA MET A 34 0.31 -0.69 12.53
C MET A 34 1.13 -0.83 13.82
N VAL A 35 0.91 0.03 14.82
CA VAL A 35 1.64 -0.03 16.10
C VAL A 35 1.24 -1.24 16.95
N GLY A 36 -0.02 -1.68 16.86
CA GLY A 36 -0.54 -2.80 17.64
C GLY A 36 -0.02 -4.17 17.20
N ILE A 37 0.35 -4.32 15.92
CA ILE A 37 0.84 -5.58 15.37
C ILE A 37 2.36 -5.72 15.52
N SER A 38 3.12 -4.64 15.39
CA SER A 38 4.58 -4.68 15.53
C SER A 38 5.11 -3.41 16.17
N ALA A 39 5.82 -3.54 17.28
CA ALA A 39 6.48 -2.41 17.94
C ALA A 39 7.73 -1.91 17.17
N GLN A 40 8.23 -2.68 16.21
CA GLN A 40 9.45 -2.36 15.44
C GLN A 40 9.15 -1.75 14.07
N VAL A 41 7.91 -1.85 13.59
CA VAL A 41 7.56 -1.34 12.26
C VAL A 41 7.72 0.17 12.21
N GLN A 42 8.34 0.65 11.15
CA GLN A 42 8.40 2.07 10.82
C GLN A 42 7.49 2.33 9.64
N PHE A 43 6.63 3.34 9.71
CA PHE A 43 5.62 3.58 8.69
C PHE A 43 5.18 5.04 8.59
N GLY A 44 4.66 5.38 7.42
CA GLY A 44 3.89 6.59 7.13
C GLY A 44 2.57 6.24 6.45
N ILE A 45 1.50 6.90 6.86
CA ILE A 45 0.14 6.78 6.35
C ILE A 45 -0.26 8.11 5.72
N ALA A 46 -0.89 8.04 4.56
CA ALA A 46 -1.57 9.17 3.93
C ALA A 46 -2.97 8.74 3.49
N PHE A 47 -3.98 9.55 3.79
CA PHE A 47 -5.37 9.35 3.43
C PHE A 47 -5.91 10.60 2.71
N CYS A 48 -6.46 10.42 1.51
CA CYS A 48 -7.05 11.51 0.74
C CYS A 48 -8.51 11.74 1.17
N GLU A 49 -8.77 12.76 1.98
CA GLU A 49 -10.15 13.16 2.30
C GLU A 49 -10.87 13.61 1.02
N ALA A 50 -12.09 13.13 0.78
CA ALA A 50 -12.82 13.36 -0.47
C ALA A 50 -13.94 14.40 -0.36
N SER A 51 -14.10 15.05 0.78
CA SER A 51 -15.11 16.08 1.02
C SER A 51 -14.65 17.09 2.08
N GLY A 52 -15.38 18.19 2.25
CA GLY A 52 -15.01 19.24 3.20
C GLY A 52 -13.73 19.96 2.77
N ASP A 53 -12.71 19.94 3.63
CA ASP A 53 -11.42 20.58 3.36
C ASP A 53 -10.62 19.85 2.27
N CYS A 54 -10.96 18.59 1.97
CA CYS A 54 -10.30 17.75 0.96
C CYS A 54 -8.78 17.66 1.14
N LEU A 55 -8.33 17.48 2.39
CA LEU A 55 -6.90 17.42 2.72
C LEU A 55 -6.36 16.00 2.68
N ILE A 56 -5.05 15.89 2.43
CA ILE A 56 -4.32 14.65 2.70
C ILE A 56 -4.04 14.59 4.20
N ARG A 57 -4.71 13.69 4.89
CA ARG A 57 -4.54 13.43 6.32
C ARG A 57 -3.39 12.43 6.51
N ILE A 58 -2.55 12.66 7.51
CA ILE A 58 -1.29 11.92 7.69
C ILE A 58 -1.16 11.42 9.13
N ALA A 59 -0.53 10.26 9.29
CA ALA A 59 -0.07 9.74 10.57
C ALA A 59 1.19 8.89 10.33
N SER A 60 2.15 8.91 11.25
CA SER A 60 3.40 8.18 11.09
C SER A 60 4.13 8.00 12.41
N ASN A 61 5.07 7.05 12.43
CA ASN A 61 6.13 6.99 13.44
C ASN A 61 7.54 7.17 12.83
N ASP A 62 7.60 7.48 11.53
CA ASP A 62 8.82 7.79 10.78
C ASP A 62 8.54 8.90 9.76
N LEU A 63 9.19 10.06 9.94
CA LEU A 63 8.95 11.24 9.11
C LEU A 63 9.35 11.04 7.65
N SER A 64 10.39 10.25 7.37
CA SER A 64 10.82 10.00 6.00
C SER A 64 9.78 9.19 5.21
N LEU A 65 9.16 8.21 5.88
CA LEU A 65 8.09 7.41 5.29
C LEU A 65 6.79 8.21 5.18
N GLN A 66 6.52 9.13 6.10
CA GLN A 66 5.41 10.08 6.00
C GLN A 66 5.53 10.93 4.73
N GLU A 67 6.68 11.55 4.50
CA GLU A 67 6.94 12.38 3.32
C GLU A 67 6.71 11.61 2.01
N ILE A 68 7.19 10.35 1.96
CA ILE A 68 6.98 9.48 0.81
C ILE A 68 5.50 9.15 0.62
N ALA A 69 4.80 8.76 1.70
CA ALA A 69 3.38 8.44 1.64
C ALA A 69 2.54 9.66 1.19
N THR A 70 2.83 10.84 1.73
CA THR A 70 2.17 12.11 1.35
C THR A 70 2.40 12.44 -0.12
N ARG A 71 3.65 12.37 -0.60
CA ARG A 71 3.99 12.65 -2.00
C ARG A 71 3.26 11.71 -2.97
N TYR A 72 3.17 10.43 -2.62
CA TYR A 72 2.45 9.45 -3.43
C TYR A 72 0.93 9.66 -3.39
N ALA A 73 0.35 9.95 -2.23
CA ALA A 73 -1.05 10.33 -2.13
C ALA A 73 -1.38 11.60 -2.94
N GLN A 74 -0.50 12.61 -2.93
CA GLN A 74 -0.63 13.82 -3.76
C GLN A 74 -0.61 13.48 -5.26
N SER A 75 0.29 12.60 -5.67
CA SER A 75 0.43 12.20 -7.08
C SER A 75 -0.78 11.40 -7.56
N ILE A 76 -1.29 10.49 -6.71
CA ILE A 76 -2.50 9.70 -6.98
C ILE A 76 -3.74 10.61 -7.03
N GLY A 77 -3.94 11.45 -6.02
CA GLY A 77 -5.01 12.45 -5.97
C GLY A 77 -6.43 11.88 -6.08
N ALA A 78 -6.62 10.59 -5.77
CA ALA A 78 -7.91 9.92 -5.80
C ALA A 78 -8.56 10.02 -4.43
N GLY A 79 -9.75 10.62 -4.38
CA GLY A 79 -10.50 10.78 -3.14
C GLY A 79 -10.74 9.44 -2.45
N HIS A 80 -10.60 9.43 -1.13
CA HIS A 80 -10.77 8.27 -0.27
C HIS A 80 -9.78 7.11 -0.50
N SER A 81 -8.72 7.34 -1.28
CA SER A 81 -7.58 6.41 -1.29
C SER A 81 -6.74 6.59 -0.02
N PHE A 82 -6.12 5.50 0.43
CA PHE A 82 -5.11 5.53 1.47
C PHE A 82 -3.86 4.78 1.04
N LEU A 83 -2.73 5.21 1.57
CA LEU A 83 -1.42 4.64 1.30
C LEU A 83 -0.65 4.47 2.60
N ILE A 84 -0.09 3.28 2.80
CA ILE A 84 0.83 2.98 3.89
C ILE A 84 2.17 2.60 3.28
N VAL A 85 3.23 3.32 3.63
CA VAL A 85 4.61 2.98 3.26
C VAL A 85 5.36 2.61 4.52
N PHE A 86 5.97 1.43 4.58
CA PHE A 86 6.54 0.91 5.81
C PHE A 86 7.75 0.00 5.58
N ARG A 87 8.56 -0.18 6.62
CA ARG A 87 9.75 -1.06 6.63
C ARG A 87 9.88 -1.77 7.98
N GLN A 88 10.82 -2.70 8.07
CA GLN A 88 11.02 -3.60 9.23
C GLN A 88 9.82 -4.53 9.50
N ALA A 89 8.96 -4.74 8.51
CA ALA A 89 7.88 -5.71 8.53
C ALA A 89 7.40 -5.97 7.09
N TYR A 90 6.51 -6.94 6.90
CA TYR A 90 5.96 -7.32 5.60
C TYR A 90 4.43 -7.14 5.56
N PRO A 91 3.83 -6.95 4.37
CA PRO A 91 2.38 -6.78 4.26
C PRO A 91 1.57 -7.92 4.87
N ILE A 92 2.07 -9.16 4.78
CA ILE A 92 1.42 -10.35 5.35
C ILE A 92 1.20 -10.25 6.87
N ASN A 93 1.93 -9.38 7.57
CA ASN A 93 1.72 -9.14 9.00
C ASN A 93 0.46 -8.32 9.29
N PHE A 94 0.09 -7.38 8.40
CA PHE A 94 -0.95 -6.37 8.65
C PHE A 94 -2.22 -6.55 7.82
N LEU A 95 -2.12 -7.21 6.65
CA LEU A 95 -3.20 -7.25 5.66
C LEU A 95 -4.55 -7.71 6.22
N ASN A 96 -4.56 -8.68 7.14
CA ASN A 96 -5.82 -9.16 7.72
C ASN A 96 -6.46 -8.14 8.64
N ALA A 97 -5.70 -7.44 9.48
CA ALA A 97 -6.24 -6.40 10.34
C ALA A 97 -6.73 -5.20 9.53
N ILE A 98 -5.97 -4.78 8.51
CA ILE A 98 -6.37 -3.69 7.62
C ILE A 98 -7.67 -4.04 6.88
N LYS A 99 -7.81 -5.27 6.35
CA LYS A 99 -9.06 -5.71 5.70
C LYS A 99 -10.26 -5.77 6.65
N GLN A 100 -10.02 -5.89 7.96
CA GLN A 100 -11.06 -5.93 8.98
C GLN A 100 -11.32 -4.54 9.62
N CYS A 101 -10.55 -3.52 9.25
CA CYS A 101 -10.82 -2.14 9.64
C CYS A 101 -12.16 -1.71 9.02
N PRO A 102 -13.16 -1.29 9.82
CA PRO A 102 -14.50 -0.99 9.33
C PRO A 102 -14.56 0.07 8.23
N GLU A 103 -13.59 0.98 8.22
CA GLU A 103 -13.48 2.06 7.24
C GLU A 103 -13.00 1.56 5.87
N VAL A 104 -12.19 0.49 5.83
CA VAL A 104 -11.51 0.00 4.63
C VAL A 104 -12.48 -0.72 3.71
N CYS A 105 -12.60 -0.21 2.48
CA CYS A 105 -13.46 -0.80 1.46
C CYS A 105 -12.73 -1.88 0.64
N THR A 106 -11.48 -1.62 0.23
CA THR A 106 -10.72 -2.52 -0.66
C THR A 106 -9.22 -2.28 -0.54
N ILE A 107 -8.42 -3.32 -0.74
CA ILE A 107 -6.97 -3.21 -0.92
C ILE A 107 -6.66 -3.44 -2.40
N TYR A 108 -5.99 -2.49 -3.03
CA TYR A 108 -5.59 -2.56 -4.44
C TYR A 108 -4.30 -3.36 -4.63
N CYS A 109 -3.27 -3.10 -3.82
CA CYS A 109 -2.03 -3.86 -3.84
C CYS A 109 -1.29 -3.79 -2.49
N ALA A 110 -0.35 -4.72 -2.31
CA ALA A 110 0.50 -4.84 -1.13
C ALA A 110 1.84 -5.48 -1.52
N THR A 111 2.88 -4.68 -1.72
CA THR A 111 4.09 -5.12 -2.44
C THR A 111 5.35 -4.35 -2.07
N ALA A 112 6.50 -4.87 -2.50
CA ALA A 112 7.79 -4.18 -2.53
C ALA A 112 8.28 -3.91 -3.97
N ASN A 113 7.53 -4.33 -4.99
CA ASN A 113 7.86 -4.11 -6.39
C ASN A 113 7.59 -2.66 -6.81
N PRO A 114 8.17 -2.17 -7.92
CA PRO A 114 7.69 -0.96 -8.58
C PRO A 114 6.20 -1.06 -8.90
N VAL A 115 5.45 0.02 -8.65
CA VAL A 115 3.99 0.06 -8.87
C VAL A 115 3.63 1.18 -9.83
N GLN A 116 2.72 0.91 -10.77
CA GLN A 116 1.98 1.96 -11.48
C GLN A 116 0.50 1.92 -11.11
N VAL A 117 -0.05 3.07 -10.71
CA VAL A 117 -1.47 3.26 -10.43
C VAL A 117 -2.14 3.81 -11.68
N ILE A 118 -3.12 3.09 -12.22
CA ILE A 118 -3.90 3.51 -13.38
C ILE A 118 -5.11 4.29 -12.89
N LEU A 119 -5.23 5.54 -13.34
CA LEU A 119 -6.22 6.50 -12.87
C LEU A 119 -7.13 6.92 -14.03
N ALA A 120 -8.41 7.09 -13.75
CA ALA A 120 -9.33 7.85 -14.58
C ALA A 120 -9.60 9.21 -13.95
N GLU A 121 -9.47 10.28 -14.74
CA GLU A 121 -9.77 11.64 -14.34
C GLU A 121 -10.99 12.19 -15.10
N THR A 122 -11.88 12.83 -14.36
CA THR A 122 -13.05 13.54 -14.88
C THR A 122 -13.14 14.94 -14.25
N GLY A 123 -14.13 15.74 -14.64
CA GLY A 123 -14.35 17.05 -14.01
C GLY A 123 -14.68 16.99 -12.50
N GLN A 124 -15.07 15.82 -11.97
CA GLN A 124 -15.32 15.63 -10.54
C GLN A 124 -14.05 15.30 -9.73
N GLY A 125 -13.06 14.65 -10.36
CA GLY A 125 -11.86 14.16 -9.67
C GLY A 125 -11.31 12.87 -10.29
N ARG A 126 -10.50 12.16 -9.52
CA ARG A 126 -9.77 10.94 -9.94
C ARG A 126 -10.27 9.69 -9.23
N GLY A 127 -10.28 8.58 -9.95
CA GLY A 127 -10.53 7.23 -9.42
C GLY A 127 -9.45 6.25 -9.85
N ILE A 128 -9.13 5.29 -8.99
CA ILE A 128 -8.19 4.19 -9.27
C ILE A 128 -8.92 3.11 -10.06
N LEU A 129 -8.46 2.83 -11.28
CA LEU A 129 -8.99 1.77 -12.14
C LEU A 129 -8.25 0.45 -11.99
N GLY A 130 -6.97 0.49 -11.62
CA GLY A 130 -6.16 -0.73 -11.52
C GLY A 130 -4.72 -0.44 -11.14
N ILE A 131 -3.99 -1.52 -10.87
CA ILE A 131 -2.60 -1.50 -10.45
C ILE A 131 -1.76 -2.38 -11.39
N ILE A 132 -0.59 -1.89 -11.78
CA ILE A 132 0.49 -2.70 -12.32
C ILE A 132 1.51 -2.89 -11.19
N ASP A 133 1.63 -4.13 -10.70
CA ASP A 133 2.54 -4.51 -9.60
C ASP A 133 3.69 -5.35 -10.17
N GLY A 134 4.87 -4.74 -10.28
CA GLY A 134 6.05 -5.39 -10.85
C GLY A 134 5.93 -5.63 -12.35
N PHE A 135 6.35 -6.81 -12.79
CA PHE A 135 6.62 -7.13 -14.20
C PHE A 135 5.81 -8.35 -14.66
N SER A 136 5.58 -8.44 -15.98
CA SER A 136 4.90 -9.58 -16.59
C SER A 136 5.72 -10.87 -16.44
N PRO A 137 5.07 -12.03 -16.22
CA PRO A 137 5.75 -13.32 -16.13
C PRO A 137 6.47 -13.65 -17.45
N GLN A 138 7.67 -14.23 -17.34
CA GLN A 138 8.52 -14.57 -18.49
C GLN A 138 8.57 -16.09 -18.78
N GLY A 139 7.81 -16.89 -18.05
CA GLY A 139 7.79 -18.34 -18.18
C GLY A 139 6.96 -19.03 -17.09
N ILE A 140 7.05 -20.36 -17.06
CA ILE A 140 6.42 -21.23 -16.06
C ILE A 140 7.54 -21.91 -15.26
N GLU A 141 7.36 -22.07 -13.96
CA GLU A 141 8.36 -22.69 -13.07
C GLU A 141 8.71 -24.12 -13.48
N THR A 142 10.01 -24.47 -13.45
CA THR A 142 10.48 -25.86 -13.58
C THR A 142 10.41 -26.61 -12.25
N THR A 143 10.73 -27.91 -12.24
CA THR A 143 10.83 -28.68 -10.99
C THR A 143 11.93 -28.13 -10.07
N GLU A 144 13.03 -27.62 -10.62
CA GLU A 144 14.10 -26.97 -9.87
C GLU A 144 13.62 -25.68 -9.21
N ASP A 145 12.87 -24.85 -9.94
CA ASP A 145 12.27 -23.61 -9.40
C ASP A 145 11.29 -23.90 -8.26
N VAL A 146 10.44 -24.93 -8.42
CA VAL A 146 9.52 -25.40 -7.37
C VAL A 146 10.29 -25.76 -6.10
N ASN A 147 11.34 -26.58 -6.24
CA ASN A 147 12.18 -26.97 -5.11
C ASN A 147 12.86 -25.76 -4.46
N ALA A 148 13.35 -24.81 -5.26
CA ALA A 148 13.97 -23.58 -4.77
C ALA A 148 13.00 -22.74 -3.93
N ARG A 149 11.78 -22.46 -4.41
CA ARG A 149 10.80 -21.67 -3.63
C ARG A 149 10.31 -22.41 -2.38
N HIS A 150 10.21 -23.74 -2.41
CA HIS A 150 9.88 -24.54 -1.23
C HIS A 150 10.99 -24.52 -0.16
N ASN A 151 12.25 -24.58 -0.59
CA ASN A 151 13.41 -24.51 0.30
C ASN A 151 13.56 -23.10 0.89
N LEU A 152 13.34 -22.05 0.09
CA LEU A 152 13.36 -20.68 0.56
C LEU A 152 12.43 -20.49 1.75
N LEU A 153 11.14 -20.84 1.63
CA LEU A 153 10.15 -20.64 2.69
C LEU A 153 10.51 -21.34 4.02
N ARG A 154 11.19 -22.48 3.96
CA ARG A 154 11.70 -23.19 5.14
C ARG A 154 12.95 -22.51 5.71
N HIS A 155 13.85 -22.08 4.83
CA HIS A 155 15.06 -21.35 5.22
C HIS A 155 14.74 -20.04 5.95
N ILE A 156 13.74 -19.29 5.48
CA ILE A 156 13.26 -18.07 6.12
C ILE A 156 12.21 -18.32 7.23
N GLY A 157 11.97 -19.58 7.60
CA GLY A 157 11.20 -19.95 8.79
C GLY A 157 9.67 -19.86 8.70
N TYR A 158 9.10 -19.65 7.50
CA TYR A 158 7.64 -19.60 7.31
C TYR A 158 6.99 -20.99 7.17
N LYS A 159 7.79 -22.04 6.94
CA LYS A 159 7.33 -23.43 6.80
C LYS A 159 8.28 -24.38 7.52
N LEU A 160 7.72 -25.50 7.99
CA LEU A 160 8.45 -26.63 8.56
C LEU A 160 8.75 -27.69 7.49
#